data_AF-A0A2W0ASW7-F1
#
_entry.id   AF-A0A2W0ASW7-F1
#
_cell.length_a   1.000
_cell.length_b   1.000
_cell.length_c   1.000
_cell.angle_alpha   90.00
_cell.angle_beta   90.00
_cell.angle_gamma   90.00
#
_symmetry.space_group_name_H-M   'P 1'
#
loop_
_entity.id
_entity.type
_entity.pdbx_description
1 polymer ?
#
loop_
_entity_poly.entity_id
_entity_poly.type
_entity_poly.pdbx_seq_one_letter_code
_entity_poly.pdbx_strand_id
1 'polypeptide(L)'
;MIQDRFQIGLIQLSCSHDPDANLQKTIQRVREAGRNGAQVICLPELFRTQYFCQREDPALFDLAETIPGPTTEAIAKAAIE
;
A
#
# COMPACT_ATOMS: atom_id res chain seq x y z
N MET A 1 -24.37 -14.10 4.00
CA MET A 1 -25.14 -12.92 3.55
C MET A 1 -24.13 -11.85 3.21
N ILE A 2 -24.15 -11.32 1.98
CA ILE A 2 -23.34 -10.14 1.64
C ILE A 2 -23.92 -8.99 2.46
N GLN A 3 -23.10 -8.30 3.25
CA GLN A 3 -23.57 -7.11 3.96
C GLN A 3 -23.85 -6.01 2.92
N ASP A 4 -25.04 -5.42 2.97
CA ASP A 4 -25.43 -4.33 2.04
C ASP A 4 -24.62 -3.05 2.24
N ARG A 5 -23.92 -2.93 3.37
CA ARG A 5 -23.05 -1.80 3.72
C ARG A 5 -21.75 -2.31 4.32
N PHE A 6 -20.65 -1.75 3.84
CA PHE A 6 -19.31 -1.99 4.38
C PHE A 6 -18.55 -0.68 4.50
N GLN A 7 -17.57 -0.64 5.40
CA GLN A 7 -16.72 0.54 5.59
C GLN A 7 -15.48 0.45 4.71
N ILE A 8 -15.13 1.56 4.09
CA ILE A 8 -13.95 1.69 3.23
C ILE A 8 -12.94 2.61 3.93
N GLY A 9 -11.68 2.20 3.97
CA GLY A 9 -10.55 3.02 4.37
C GLY A 9 -9.82 3.58 3.16
N LEU A 10 -9.71 4.90 3.06
CA LEU A 10 -8.85 5.57 2.07
C LEU A 10 -7.61 6.08 2.79
N ILE A 11 -6.45 5.53 2.47
CA ILE A 11 -5.20 5.89 3.15
C ILE A 11 -4.47 6.98 2.35
N GLN A 12 -4.09 8.05 3.03
CA GLN A 12 -3.20 9.09 2.50
C GLN A 12 -1.86 9.05 3.24
N LEU A 13 -0.75 9.06 2.47
CA LEU A 13 0.61 8.95 3.00
C LEU A 13 1.52 9.99 2.36
N SER A 14 2.48 10.48 3.14
CA SER A 14 3.71 11.03 2.57
C SER A 14 4.71 9.90 2.31
N CYS A 15 5.26 9.84 1.11
CA CYS A 15 6.23 8.84 0.68
C CYS A 15 7.64 9.42 0.64
N SER A 16 8.60 8.62 1.09
CA SER A 16 10.03 8.90 1.04
C SER A 16 10.70 8.14 -0.12
N HIS A 17 12.01 8.32 -0.27
CA HIS A 17 12.81 7.56 -1.24
C HIS A 17 13.10 6.12 -0.79
N ASP A 18 12.83 5.77 0.46
CA ASP A 18 13.06 4.44 1.03
C ASP A 18 11.77 3.60 0.91
N PRO A 19 11.74 2.57 0.05
CA PRO A 19 10.55 1.75 -0.15
C PRO A 19 10.12 0.98 1.10
N ASP A 20 11.06 0.55 1.93
CA ASP A 20 10.76 -0.23 3.12
C ASP A 20 10.19 0.64 4.21
N ALA A 21 10.72 1.86 4.39
CA ALA A 21 10.10 2.85 5.26
C ALA A 21 8.65 3.16 4.83
N ASN A 22 8.42 3.27 3.51
CA ASN A 22 7.08 3.50 2.97
C ASN A 22 6.15 2.31 3.25
N LEU A 23 6.60 1.08 3.03
CA LEU A 23 5.80 -0.12 3.28
C LEU A 23 5.46 -0.30 4.75
N GLN A 24 6.41 -0.09 5.66
CA GLN A 24 6.13 -0.19 7.11
C GLN A 24 5.08 0.84 7.54
N LYS A 25 5.18 2.07 7.05
CA LYS A 25 4.19 3.13 7.30
C LYS A 25 2.82 2.76 6.72
N THR A 26 2.78 2.21 5.51
CA THR A 26 1.54 1.73 4.88
C THR A 26 0.89 0.64 5.72
N ILE A 27 1.65 -0.38 6.13
CA ILE A 27 1.15 -1.49 6.96
C ILE A 27 0.58 -0.97 8.27
N GLN A 28 1.25 -0.01 8.93
CA GLN A 28 0.73 0.61 10.16
C GLN A 28 -0.65 1.25 9.93
N ARG A 29 -0.83 1.94 8.79
CA ARG A 29 -2.08 2.62 8.43
C ARG A 29 -3.16 1.63 7.99
N VAL A 30 -2.80 0.54 7.33
CA VAL A 30 -3.72 -0.57 7.01
C VAL A 30 -4.27 -1.18 8.30
N ARG A 31 -3.39 -1.51 9.26
CA ARG A 31 -3.81 -2.04 10.57
C ARG A 31 -4.66 -1.05 11.37
N GLU A 32 -4.36 0.25 11.27
CA GLU A 32 -5.19 1.30 11.88
C GLU A 32 -6.58 1.36 11.24
N ALA A 33 -6.67 1.35 9.91
CA ALA A 33 -7.95 1.33 9.20
C ALA A 33 -8.76 0.07 9.51
N GLY A 34 -8.12 -1.11 9.56
CA GLY A 34 -8.76 -2.37 9.96
C GLY A 34 -9.31 -2.32 11.39
N ARG A 35 -8.54 -1.79 12.36
CA ARG A 35 -9.01 -1.56 13.74
C ARG A 35 -10.19 -0.58 13.81
N ASN A 36 -10.29 0.35 12.87
CA ASN A 36 -11.41 1.28 12.74
C ASN A 36 -12.62 0.69 11.99
N GLY A 37 -12.56 -0.60 11.60
CA GLY A 37 -13.67 -1.31 10.98
C GLY A 37 -13.70 -1.31 9.45
N ALA A 38 -12.64 -0.81 8.78
CA ALA A 38 -12.55 -0.86 7.33
C ALA A 38 -12.47 -2.31 6.83
N GLN A 39 -13.34 -2.67 5.89
CA GLN A 39 -13.40 -4.00 5.25
C GLN A 39 -12.73 -4.00 3.88
N VAL A 40 -12.60 -2.83 3.27
CA VAL A 40 -11.86 -2.59 2.03
C VAL A 40 -10.96 -1.39 2.25
N ILE A 41 -9.69 -1.50 1.92
CA ILE A 41 -8.71 -0.43 2.10
C ILE A 41 -8.06 -0.12 0.76
N CYS A 42 -8.05 1.15 0.37
CA CYS A 42 -7.39 1.64 -0.84
C CYS A 42 -6.13 2.43 -0.46
N LEU A 43 -5.04 2.15 -1.17
CA LEU A 43 -3.74 2.78 -0.98
C LEU A 43 -3.47 3.82 -2.08
N PRO A 44 -2.59 4.80 -1.84
CA PRO A 44 -2.14 5.72 -2.88
C PRO A 44 -1.46 4.99 -4.04
N GLU A 45 -1.55 5.57 -5.24
CA GLU A 45 -0.75 5.16 -6.39
C GLU A 45 0.75 5.18 -6.04
N LEU A 46 1.47 4.14 -6.48
CA LEU A 46 2.93 4.01 -6.28
C LEU A 46 3.38 4.24 -4.82
N PHE A 47 2.57 3.86 -3.82
CA PHE A 47 2.85 4.14 -2.40
C PHE A 47 4.21 3.65 -1.89
N ARG A 48 4.87 2.73 -2.61
CA ARG A 48 6.21 2.23 -2.28
C ARG A 48 7.31 3.25 -2.58
N THR A 49 7.08 4.28 -3.39
CA THR A 49 8.13 5.20 -3.84
C THR A 49 7.69 6.65 -3.75
N GLN A 50 8.62 7.57 -3.93
CA GLN A 50 8.23 8.91 -4.40
C GLN A 50 7.68 8.81 -5.82
N TYR A 51 6.81 9.75 -6.19
CA TYR A 51 6.21 9.79 -7.53
C TYR A 51 7.28 10.10 -8.58
N PHE A 52 7.83 9.05 -9.20
CA PHE A 52 8.99 9.15 -10.09
C PHE A 52 8.63 9.52 -11.52
N CYS A 53 7.34 9.48 -11.90
CA CYS A 53 6.83 9.80 -13.25
C CYS A 53 6.96 11.29 -13.63
N GLN A 54 7.84 12.02 -12.96
CA GLN A 54 8.23 13.40 -13.26
C GLN A 54 9.35 13.47 -14.31
N ARG A 55 10.03 12.33 -14.57
CA ARG A 55 11.08 12.21 -15.58
C ARG A 55 11.09 10.80 -16.18
N GLU A 56 11.66 10.69 -17.38
CA GLU A 56 11.94 9.41 -18.01
C GLU A 56 13.34 8.95 -17.61
N ASP A 57 13.42 7.80 -16.93
CA ASP A 57 14.67 7.21 -16.46
C ASP A 57 14.53 5.69 -16.45
N PRO A 58 15.19 4.95 -17.36
CA PRO A 58 15.08 3.50 -17.43
C PRO A 58 15.52 2.76 -16.16
N ALA A 59 16.35 3.38 -15.31
CA ALA A 59 16.73 2.76 -14.03
C ALA A 59 15.52 2.60 -13.08
N LEU A 60 14.42 3.35 -13.30
CA LEU A 60 13.21 3.24 -12.49
C LEU A 60 12.45 1.93 -12.72
N PHE A 61 12.73 1.18 -13.78
CA PHE A 61 12.18 -0.17 -13.96
C PHE A 61 12.68 -1.14 -12.87
N ASP A 62 13.84 -0.87 -12.26
CA ASP A 62 14.38 -1.68 -11.15
C ASP A 62 13.53 -1.56 -9.87
N LEU A 63 12.60 -0.59 -9.80
CA LEU A 63 11.64 -0.46 -8.70
C LEU A 63 10.49 -1.49 -8.79
N ALA A 64 10.34 -2.17 -9.93
CA ALA A 64 9.28 -3.14 -10.13
C ALA A 64 9.52 -4.40 -9.28
N GLU A 65 8.43 -4.94 -8.74
CA GLU A 65 8.41 -6.21 -8.04
C GLU A 65 7.60 -7.24 -8.84
N THR A 66 7.89 -8.53 -8.68
CA THR A 66 7.09 -9.61 -9.28
C THR A 66 5.68 -9.65 -8.68
N ILE A 67 4.75 -10.28 -9.39
CA ILE A 67 3.40 -10.58 -8.90
C ILE A 67 3.18 -12.10 -8.95
N PRO A 68 3.00 -12.79 -7.80
CA PRO A 68 3.21 -12.29 -6.44
C PRO A 68 4.69 -11.93 -6.16
N GLY A 69 4.89 -11.11 -5.14
CA GLY A 69 6.19 -10.62 -4.71
C GLY A 69 6.13 -9.93 -3.34
N PRO A 70 7.24 -9.34 -2.87
CA PRO A 70 7.42 -8.91 -1.48
C PRO A 70 6.32 -7.98 -0.97
N THR A 71 5.93 -6.96 -1.74
CA THR A 71 4.87 -6.04 -1.34
C THR A 71 3.51 -6.73 -1.25
N THR A 72 3.17 -7.58 -2.23
CA THR A 72 1.88 -8.31 -2.20
C THR A 72 1.81 -9.29 -1.03
N GLU A 73 2.91 -9.95 -0.68
CA GLU A 73 2.99 -10.86 0.47
C GLU A 73 2.85 -10.11 1.80
N ALA A 74 3.55 -8.99 1.95
CA ALA A 74 3.49 -8.18 3.16
C ALA A 74 2.10 -7.57 3.38
N ILE A 75 1.46 -7.07 2.32
CA ILE A 75 0.10 -6.53 2.39
C ILE A 75 -0.92 -7.65 2.63
N ALA A 76 -0.79 -8.81 1.97
CA ALA A 76 -1.68 -9.95 2.21
C ALA A 76 -1.63 -10.42 3.67
N LYS A 77 -0.43 -10.45 4.27
CA LYS A 77 -0.28 -10.75 5.70
C LYS A 77 -0.98 -9.70 6.57
N ALA A 78 -0.74 -8.42 6.30
CA ALA A 78 -1.37 -7.33 7.06
C ALA A 78 -2.91 -7.27 6.90
N ALA A 79 -3.46 -7.82 5.81
CA ALA A 79 -4.91 -7.88 5.58
C ALA A 79 -5.62 -8.97 6.40
N ILE A 80 -4.88 -9.95 6.93
CA ILE A 80 -5.41 -11.03 7.76
C ILE A 80 -5.37 -10.66 9.27
N GLU A 81 -4.46 -9.76 9.65
CA GLU A 81 -4.23 -9.27 11.03
C GLU A 81 -5.26 -8.21 11.45
#